data_AF-A0A3N9XLS4-F1
#
_entry.id   AF-A0A3N9XLS4-F1
#
_cell.length_a   1.000
_cell.length_b   1.000
_cell.length_c   1.000
_cell.angle_alpha   90.00
_cell.angle_beta   90.00
_cell.angle_gamma   90.00
#
_symmetry.space_group_name_H-M   'P 1'
#
loop_
_entity.id
_entity.type
_entity.pdbx_description
1 polymer ?
#
loop_
_entity_poly.entity_id
_entity_poly.type
_entity_poly.pdbx_seq_one_letter_code
_entity_poly.pdbx_strand_id
1 'polypeptide(L)'
;MPASQIEATVHDLRAWSDAGFLEKPAFDATRDTVPAPKDGEVAAFVGPVTLPNGDGSRGAFLEAFTVVRQDPHCIPELQSRYPHDKAVFQSTRLLSASPGLRDGNCVVFFPENIPTATPTVNQSFAWFFFNRHTTIYAHTLEIVARLCGVGSPFADTKVLASAEVDPEDVYQARCVWGYLHDYYHHTGPRPLDQHLALKTKWRTGLSEELKVDLKSAIACYEESVPYGDVIFEYIILERLFRYPAEPLPLRNFDSGTGFALGTWLAEHGLFTIGDDGRRRLASKAEIVASAKELVRTIEEFEAITDDETYREKITGFLYERLLLEPENKTDRYGGPRASLSLWGSEVHV
;
A
#
# COMPACT_ATOMS: atom_id res chain seq x y z
N MET A 1 8.66 -7.49 24.44
CA MET A 1 8.25 -6.12 24.82
C MET A 1 9.23 -5.60 25.86
N PRO A 2 9.73 -4.36 25.73
CA PRO A 2 10.46 -3.67 26.79
C PRO A 2 9.61 -3.51 28.06
N ALA A 3 10.25 -3.42 29.24
CA ALA A 3 9.55 -3.26 30.51
C ALA A 3 8.66 -2.00 30.55
N SER A 4 9.14 -0.90 29.97
CA SER A 4 8.37 0.35 29.83
C SER A 4 7.08 0.17 29.05
N GLN A 5 7.11 -0.58 27.95
CA GLN A 5 5.93 -0.89 27.16
C GLN A 5 4.94 -1.75 27.95
N ILE A 6 5.43 -2.75 28.69
CA ILE A 6 4.58 -3.60 29.55
C ILE A 6 3.86 -2.76 30.60
N GLU A 7 4.58 -1.89 31.30
CA GLU A 7 4.02 -1.00 32.33
C GLU A 7 2.96 -0.07 31.75
N ALA A 8 3.23 0.54 30.58
CA ALA A 8 2.29 1.41 29.88
C ALA A 8 1.04 0.67 29.39
N THR A 9 1.20 -0.52 28.80
CA THR A 9 0.06 -1.36 28.37
C THR A 9 -0.79 -1.79 29.56
N VAL A 10 -0.19 -2.17 30.69
CA VAL A 10 -0.94 -2.49 31.91
C VAL A 10 -1.68 -1.26 32.45
N HIS A 11 -1.07 -0.08 32.41
CA HIS A 11 -1.71 1.17 32.80
C HIS A 11 -2.97 1.45 31.96
N ASP A 12 -2.84 1.46 30.64
CA ASP A 12 -3.95 1.78 29.72
C ASP A 12 -5.06 0.71 29.79
N LEU A 13 -4.72 -0.57 29.90
CA LEU A 13 -5.69 -1.65 30.08
C LEU A 13 -6.50 -1.49 31.37
N ARG A 14 -5.85 -1.13 32.48
CA ARG A 14 -6.55 -0.88 33.76
C ARG A 14 -7.46 0.33 33.66
N ALA A 15 -6.99 1.43 33.08
CA ALA A 15 -7.81 2.62 32.89
C ALA A 15 -9.05 2.33 32.03
N TRP A 16 -8.89 1.57 30.94
CA TRP A 16 -10.01 1.18 30.08
C TRP A 16 -10.99 0.23 30.77
N SER A 17 -10.48 -0.69 31.59
CA SER A 17 -11.28 -1.59 32.43
C SER A 17 -12.05 -0.84 33.51
N ASP A 18 -11.43 0.12 34.20
CA ASP A 18 -12.06 0.93 35.25
C ASP A 18 -13.17 1.83 34.66
N ALA A 19 -13.05 2.22 33.39
CA ALA A 19 -14.09 2.89 32.61
C ALA A 19 -15.18 1.93 32.06
N GLY A 20 -15.09 0.62 32.34
CA GLY A 20 -16.09 -0.37 31.97
C GLY A 20 -16.10 -0.77 30.49
N PHE A 21 -15.04 -0.48 29.74
CA PHE A 21 -14.95 -0.73 28.28
C PHE A 21 -16.01 -0.02 27.42
N LEU A 22 -16.68 1.01 27.95
CA LEU A 22 -17.78 1.69 27.26
C LEU A 22 -17.31 2.78 26.28
N GLU A 23 -16.12 3.33 26.50
CA GLU A 23 -15.53 4.38 25.67
C GLU A 23 -14.52 3.82 24.67
N LYS A 24 -14.23 4.61 23.62
CA LYS A 24 -13.13 4.32 22.70
C LYS A 24 -11.84 4.17 23.53
N PRO A 25 -11.07 3.07 23.35
CA PRO A 25 -9.83 2.89 24.09
C PRO A 25 -8.88 4.08 23.86
N ALA A 26 -8.19 4.50 24.91
CA ALA A 26 -7.17 5.55 24.88
C ALA A 26 -5.84 4.96 25.38
N PHE A 27 -5.03 4.48 24.44
CA PHE A 27 -3.79 3.75 24.69
C PHE A 27 -2.56 4.63 24.40
N ASP A 28 -2.61 5.88 24.84
CA ASP A 28 -1.58 6.89 24.58
C ASP A 28 -0.23 6.47 25.17
N ALA A 29 -0.19 5.99 26.42
CA ALA A 29 1.05 5.55 27.05
C ALA A 29 1.65 4.33 26.32
N THR A 30 0.81 3.40 25.90
CA THR A 30 1.22 2.24 25.11
C THR A 30 1.81 2.67 23.76
N ARG A 31 1.12 3.53 23.01
CA ARG A 31 1.58 4.06 21.72
C ARG A 31 2.98 4.67 21.84
N ASP A 32 3.18 5.49 22.86
CA ASP A 32 4.42 6.26 23.05
C ASP A 32 5.61 5.40 23.52
N THR A 33 5.37 4.12 23.86
CA THR A 33 6.40 3.18 24.34
C THR A 33 6.67 2.02 23.37
N VAL A 34 5.93 1.91 22.26
CA VAL A 34 6.21 0.90 21.22
C VAL A 34 7.60 1.18 20.61
N PRO A 35 8.48 0.16 20.53
CA PRO A 35 9.83 0.37 20.03
C PRO A 35 9.91 0.42 18.49
N ALA A 36 10.95 1.08 17.99
CA ALA A 36 11.48 0.85 16.65
C ALA A 36 12.66 -0.15 16.76
N PRO A 37 12.45 -1.46 16.53
CA PRO A 37 13.52 -2.45 16.68
C PRO A 37 14.67 -2.19 15.71
N LYS A 38 15.90 -2.51 16.12
CA LYS A 38 17.07 -2.57 15.23
C LYS A 38 17.06 -3.87 14.44
N ASP A 39 17.85 -3.93 13.37
CA ASP A 39 17.99 -5.14 12.58
C ASP A 39 18.39 -6.34 13.45
N GLY A 40 17.67 -7.47 13.29
CA GLY A 40 17.78 -8.67 14.12
C GLY A 40 17.05 -8.64 15.46
N GLU A 41 16.51 -7.50 15.91
CA GLU A 41 15.79 -7.40 17.18
C GLU A 41 14.32 -7.84 17.06
N VAL A 42 13.85 -8.51 18.12
CA VAL A 42 12.45 -8.92 18.28
C VAL A 42 11.67 -7.84 19.01
N ALA A 43 10.49 -7.50 18.49
CA ALA A 43 9.52 -6.62 19.14
C ALA A 43 8.15 -7.30 19.23
N ALA A 44 7.28 -6.79 20.10
CA ALA A 44 5.93 -7.32 20.25
C ALA A 44 4.97 -6.20 20.68
N PHE A 45 3.69 -6.43 20.42
CA PHE A 45 2.61 -5.52 20.77
C PHE A 45 1.43 -6.30 21.32
N VAL A 46 0.77 -5.73 22.33
CA VAL A 46 -0.52 -6.17 22.87
C VAL A 46 -1.36 -4.93 23.14
N GLY A 47 -2.55 -4.85 22.57
CA GLY A 47 -3.42 -3.69 22.73
C GLY A 47 -4.49 -3.60 21.64
N PRO A 48 -5.43 -2.65 21.77
CA PRO A 48 -6.43 -2.40 20.74
C PRO A 48 -5.76 -1.83 19.48
N VAL A 49 -6.10 -2.36 18.31
CA VAL A 49 -5.56 -1.93 17.01
C VAL A 49 -6.70 -1.79 16.01
N THR A 50 -6.68 -0.71 15.23
CA THR A 50 -7.45 -0.60 13.99
C THR A 50 -6.57 -1.11 12.86
N LEU A 51 -6.87 -2.29 12.33
CA LEU A 51 -6.10 -2.94 11.26
C LEU A 51 -6.52 -2.40 9.88
N PRO A 52 -5.63 -1.72 9.12
CA PRO A 52 -5.88 -1.38 7.72
C PRO A 52 -6.15 -2.64 6.90
N ASN A 53 -7.10 -2.60 5.97
CA ASN A 53 -7.46 -3.76 5.14
C ASN A 53 -7.77 -5.04 5.97
N GLY A 54 -8.37 -4.85 7.16
CA GLY A 54 -8.87 -5.96 7.99
C GLY A 54 -10.10 -6.65 7.39
N ASP A 55 -10.69 -7.58 8.14
CA ASP A 55 -11.84 -8.43 7.75
C ASP A 55 -13.18 -7.68 7.50
N GLY A 56 -13.14 -6.36 7.37
CA GLY A 56 -14.31 -5.50 7.21
C GLY A 56 -15.02 -5.13 8.52
N SER A 57 -14.58 -5.68 9.66
CA SER A 57 -15.05 -5.24 10.97
C SER A 57 -14.59 -3.80 11.24
N ARG A 58 -15.51 -2.97 11.77
CA ARG A 58 -15.22 -1.58 12.11
C ARG A 58 -14.82 -1.47 13.56
N GLY A 59 -13.72 -0.78 13.84
CA GLY A 59 -13.29 -0.43 15.19
C GLY A 59 -11.86 -0.90 15.46
N ALA A 60 -11.48 -0.78 16.74
CA ALA A 60 -10.21 -1.29 17.24
C ALA A 60 -10.46 -2.57 18.02
N PHE A 61 -9.68 -3.61 17.74
CA PHE A 61 -9.78 -4.91 18.39
C PHE A 61 -8.51 -5.21 19.17
N LEU A 62 -8.63 -5.91 20.30
CA LEU A 62 -7.48 -6.31 21.09
C LEU A 62 -6.67 -7.36 20.31
N GLU A 63 -5.50 -6.97 19.85
CA GLU A 63 -4.59 -7.83 19.09
C GLU A 63 -3.30 -8.07 19.90
N ALA A 64 -2.63 -9.18 19.62
CA ALA A 64 -1.32 -9.52 20.15
C ALA A 64 -0.45 -10.12 19.05
N PHE A 65 0.73 -9.55 18.82
CA PHE A 65 1.64 -10.04 17.79
C PHE A 65 3.10 -9.76 18.12
N THR A 66 3.98 -10.56 17.51
CA THR A 66 5.43 -10.49 17.66
C THR A 66 6.08 -10.39 16.29
N VAL A 67 7.10 -9.57 16.17
CA VAL A 67 7.90 -9.37 14.97
C VAL A 67 9.38 -9.49 15.24
N VAL A 68 10.16 -9.75 14.19
CA VAL A 68 11.60 -9.51 14.16
C VAL A 68 11.90 -8.56 13.02
N ARG A 69 12.73 -7.54 13.24
CA ARG A 69 13.24 -6.74 12.12
C ARG A 69 14.33 -7.51 11.39
N GLN A 70 14.22 -7.57 10.07
CA GLN A 70 15.20 -8.21 9.21
C GLN A 70 15.32 -7.38 7.92
N ASP A 71 16.29 -6.48 7.89
CA ASP A 71 16.52 -5.66 6.71
C ASP A 71 17.14 -6.53 5.59
N PRO A 72 16.78 -6.30 4.31
CA PRO A 72 17.35 -7.09 3.22
C PRO A 72 18.84 -6.77 3.03
N HIS A 73 19.62 -7.75 2.58
CA HIS A 73 21.07 -7.58 2.41
C HIS A 73 21.45 -6.47 1.43
N CYS A 74 20.54 -6.12 0.51
CA CYS A 74 20.73 -5.06 -0.47
C CYS A 74 20.42 -3.64 0.03
N ILE A 75 20.01 -3.44 1.31
CA ILE A 75 19.73 -2.09 1.84
C ILE A 75 20.90 -1.12 1.66
N PRO A 76 22.17 -1.46 1.96
CA PRO A 76 23.26 -0.50 1.81
C PRO A 76 23.45 -0.01 0.37
N GLU A 77 23.28 -0.91 -0.61
CA GLU A 77 23.30 -0.56 -2.02
C GLU A 77 22.11 0.34 -2.39
N LEU A 78 20.92 -0.03 -1.93
CA LEU A 78 19.68 0.71 -2.18
C LEU A 78 19.76 2.13 -1.59
N GLN A 79 20.24 2.28 -0.36
CA GLN A 79 20.45 3.56 0.32
C GLN A 79 21.51 4.42 -0.37
N SER A 80 22.55 3.82 -0.95
CA SER A 80 23.54 4.56 -1.72
C SER A 80 22.97 5.16 -3.01
N ARG A 81 21.97 4.52 -3.61
CA ARG A 81 21.34 4.97 -4.86
C ARG A 81 20.13 5.87 -4.63
N TYR A 82 19.38 5.57 -3.58
CA TYR A 82 18.16 6.26 -3.16
C TYR A 82 18.32 6.72 -1.70
N PRO A 83 19.13 7.76 -1.43
CA PRO A 83 19.39 8.22 -0.08
C PRO A 83 18.11 8.72 0.58
N HIS A 84 17.75 8.12 1.72
CA HIS A 84 16.53 8.41 2.47
C HIS A 84 16.84 8.67 3.96
N ASP A 85 17.29 9.88 4.26
CA ASP A 85 17.73 10.27 5.62
C ASP A 85 16.59 10.30 6.65
N LYS A 86 15.34 10.25 6.19
CA LYS A 86 14.12 10.31 7.02
C LYS A 86 13.44 8.95 7.18
N ALA A 87 14.05 7.87 6.71
CA ALA A 87 13.46 6.53 6.76
C ALA A 87 13.20 6.10 8.21
N VAL A 88 11.92 6.11 8.61
CA VAL A 88 11.44 5.48 9.86
C VAL A 88 10.92 4.06 9.62
N PHE A 89 11.15 3.55 8.42
CA PHE A 89 10.76 2.24 7.92
C PHE A 89 11.48 1.10 8.63
N GLN A 90 10.75 0.07 9.06
CA GLN A 90 11.31 -1.20 9.50
C GLN A 90 10.76 -2.37 8.68
N SER A 91 11.65 -3.07 7.97
CA SER A 91 11.38 -4.36 7.36
C SER A 91 11.25 -5.42 8.44
N THR A 92 10.04 -5.91 8.70
CA THR A 92 9.81 -6.90 9.76
C THR A 92 9.18 -8.18 9.25
N ARG A 93 9.42 -9.27 9.96
CA ARG A 93 8.66 -10.51 9.82
C ARG A 93 7.69 -10.64 10.95
N LEU A 94 6.43 -10.88 10.62
CA LEU A 94 5.43 -11.30 11.59
C LEU A 94 5.69 -12.77 11.98
N LEU A 95 6.01 -12.99 13.25
CA LEU A 95 6.35 -14.32 13.79
C LEU A 95 5.12 -15.04 14.35
N SER A 96 4.26 -14.30 15.03
CA SER A 96 3.02 -14.80 15.62
C SER A 96 2.02 -13.66 15.72
N ALA A 97 0.74 -13.92 15.46
CA ALA A 97 -0.31 -12.93 15.57
C ALA A 97 -1.66 -13.55 15.95
N SER A 98 -2.47 -12.74 16.62
CA SER A 98 -3.90 -12.95 16.79
C SER A 98 -4.64 -13.00 15.44
N PRO A 99 -5.86 -13.58 15.39
CA PRO A 99 -6.56 -13.85 14.14
C PRO A 99 -6.75 -12.63 13.24
N GLY A 100 -7.04 -11.44 13.79
CA GLY A 100 -7.27 -10.23 13.00
C GLY A 100 -6.08 -9.90 12.09
N LEU A 101 -4.87 -9.94 12.63
CA LEU A 101 -3.65 -9.70 11.86
C LEU A 101 -3.16 -10.96 11.11
N ARG A 102 -3.32 -12.16 11.68
CA ARG A 102 -2.86 -13.42 11.05
C ARG A 102 -3.61 -13.72 9.76
N ASP A 103 -4.95 -13.60 9.80
CA ASP A 103 -5.86 -14.09 8.77
C ASP A 103 -6.36 -12.97 7.83
N GLY A 104 -6.23 -11.68 8.20
CA GLY A 104 -6.65 -10.52 7.38
C GLY A 104 -5.60 -10.02 6.39
N ASN A 105 -5.79 -8.89 5.70
CA ASN A 105 -4.83 -8.36 4.70
C ASN A 105 -3.92 -7.24 5.22
N CYS A 106 -3.93 -6.97 6.53
CA CYS A 106 -3.10 -5.93 7.15
C CYS A 106 -1.60 -6.27 7.11
N VAL A 107 -0.79 -5.46 6.43
CA VAL A 107 0.67 -5.68 6.31
C VAL A 107 1.50 -4.60 6.98
N VAL A 108 0.88 -3.68 7.72
CA VAL A 108 1.56 -2.54 8.35
C VAL A 108 1.06 -2.31 9.77
N PHE A 109 1.92 -1.73 10.61
CA PHE A 109 1.55 -1.24 11.92
C PHE A 109 2.30 0.06 12.25
N PHE A 110 1.51 1.10 12.47
CA PHE A 110 1.92 2.48 12.77
C PHE A 110 1.31 2.96 14.10
N PRO A 111 1.85 4.02 14.71
CA PRO A 111 1.25 4.61 15.91
C PRO A 111 -0.23 4.97 15.73
N GLU A 112 -0.64 5.42 14.54
CA GLU A 112 -2.02 5.78 14.17
C GLU A 112 -3.00 4.60 14.24
N ASN A 113 -2.50 3.36 14.19
CA ASN A 113 -3.35 2.19 14.33
C ASN A 113 -3.77 1.93 15.78
N ILE A 114 -3.09 2.54 16.74
CA ILE A 114 -3.41 2.44 18.17
C ILE A 114 -4.42 3.55 18.51
N PRO A 115 -5.59 3.22 19.06
CA PRO A 115 -6.57 4.22 19.43
C PRO A 115 -6.08 5.01 20.64
N THR A 116 -5.95 6.32 20.46
CA THR A 116 -5.46 7.26 21.48
C THR A 116 -6.42 8.44 21.65
N ALA A 117 -6.33 9.11 22.80
CA ALA A 117 -7.04 10.36 23.07
C ALA A 117 -6.35 11.55 22.36
N THR A 118 -5.02 11.51 22.23
CA THR A 118 -4.23 12.52 21.53
C THR A 118 -3.97 12.13 20.07
N PRO A 119 -3.93 13.08 19.12
CA PRO A 119 -3.53 12.78 17.75
C PRO A 119 -2.06 12.38 17.70
N THR A 120 -1.71 11.45 16.81
CA THR A 120 -0.32 11.16 16.48
C THR A 120 0.30 12.37 15.79
N VAL A 121 1.43 12.85 16.31
CA VAL A 121 2.17 14.01 15.74
C VAL A 121 3.50 13.61 15.12
N ASN A 122 3.93 12.37 15.34
CA ASN A 122 5.16 11.79 14.81
C ASN A 122 5.01 10.29 14.58
N GLN A 123 5.60 9.78 13.51
CA GLN A 123 5.67 8.35 13.23
C GLN A 123 6.93 7.75 13.87
N SER A 124 6.84 7.38 15.14
CA SER A 124 7.99 6.88 15.93
C SER A 124 8.45 5.47 15.53
N PHE A 125 7.58 4.70 14.88
CA PHE A 125 7.87 3.38 14.31
C PHE A 125 7.01 3.13 13.06
N ALA A 126 7.44 2.20 12.23
CA ALA A 126 6.74 1.74 11.05
C ALA A 126 7.07 0.28 10.76
N TRP A 127 6.31 -0.65 11.35
CA TRP A 127 6.55 -2.08 11.16
C TRP A 127 5.80 -2.58 9.93
N PHE A 128 6.54 -3.04 8.92
CA PHE A 128 5.96 -3.66 7.73
C PHE A 128 6.15 -5.16 7.79
N PHE A 129 5.06 -5.92 7.66
CA PHE A 129 5.02 -7.38 7.80
C PHE A 129 5.25 -8.08 6.46
N PHE A 130 6.43 -7.89 5.86
CA PHE A 130 6.61 -8.25 4.45
C PHE A 130 6.50 -9.74 4.14
N ASN A 131 6.73 -10.62 5.12
CA ASN A 131 6.60 -12.05 4.96
C ASN A 131 5.15 -12.50 4.72
N ARG A 132 4.16 -11.63 4.98
CA ARG A 132 2.75 -11.91 4.65
C ARG A 132 2.47 -11.86 3.15
N HIS A 133 3.29 -11.13 2.39
CA HIS A 133 3.05 -10.96 0.96
C HIS A 133 3.23 -12.25 0.15
N THR A 134 3.90 -13.28 0.68
CA THR A 134 3.97 -14.58 0.00
C THR A 134 2.58 -15.16 -0.24
N THR A 135 1.72 -15.17 0.79
CA THR A 135 0.34 -15.68 0.67
C THR A 135 -0.55 -14.71 -0.10
N ILE A 136 -0.42 -13.40 0.16
CA ILE A 136 -1.20 -12.37 -0.54
C ILE A 136 -0.93 -12.40 -2.05
N TYR A 137 0.33 -12.55 -2.45
CA TYR A 137 0.70 -12.56 -3.86
C TYR A 137 0.30 -13.84 -4.58
N ALA A 138 0.32 -14.99 -3.89
CA ALA A 138 -0.24 -16.22 -4.44
C ALA A 138 -1.72 -16.03 -4.85
N HIS A 139 -2.52 -15.35 -4.02
CA HIS A 139 -3.89 -14.99 -4.36
C HIS A 139 -3.96 -14.01 -5.55
N THR A 140 -3.05 -13.04 -5.65
CA THR A 140 -2.95 -12.17 -6.83
C THR A 140 -2.72 -13.00 -8.11
N LEU A 141 -1.82 -13.97 -8.08
CA LEU A 141 -1.54 -14.83 -9.24
C LEU A 141 -2.75 -15.71 -9.62
N GLU A 142 -3.54 -16.16 -8.65
CA GLU A 142 -4.81 -16.87 -8.92
C GLU A 142 -5.81 -15.99 -9.67
N ILE A 143 -5.97 -14.74 -9.25
CA ILE A 143 -6.81 -13.75 -9.94
C ILE A 143 -6.28 -13.52 -11.37
N VAL A 144 -4.98 -13.27 -11.51
CA VAL A 144 -4.34 -13.03 -12.82
C VAL A 144 -4.54 -14.22 -13.74
N ALA A 145 -4.29 -15.45 -13.28
CA ALA A 145 -4.50 -16.66 -14.06
C ALA A 145 -5.97 -16.84 -14.47
N ARG A 146 -6.92 -16.51 -13.58
CA ARG A 146 -8.36 -16.57 -13.87
C ARG A 146 -8.79 -15.54 -14.91
N LEU A 147 -8.31 -14.29 -14.85
CA LEU A 147 -8.73 -13.22 -15.75
C LEU A 147 -7.93 -13.17 -17.07
N CYS A 148 -6.63 -13.44 -17.02
CA CYS A 148 -5.73 -13.31 -18.16
C CYS A 148 -5.45 -14.67 -18.86
N GLY A 149 -5.68 -15.78 -18.16
CA GLY A 149 -5.27 -17.11 -18.59
C GLY A 149 -3.88 -17.49 -18.04
N VAL A 150 -3.46 -18.73 -18.29
CA VAL A 150 -2.15 -19.23 -17.86
C VAL A 150 -1.04 -18.59 -18.70
N GLY A 151 0.02 -18.11 -18.03
CA GLY A 151 1.16 -17.43 -18.65
C GLY A 151 1.25 -15.98 -18.20
N SER A 152 2.03 -15.19 -18.93
CA SER A 152 2.13 -13.76 -18.66
C SER A 152 1.02 -12.96 -19.36
N PRO A 153 0.37 -11.99 -18.68
CA PRO A 153 -0.53 -11.05 -19.32
C PRO A 153 0.19 -9.99 -20.17
N PHE A 154 1.49 -9.76 -19.96
CA PHE A 154 2.27 -8.76 -20.70
C PHE A 154 2.68 -9.28 -22.08
N ALA A 155 2.46 -8.48 -23.13
CA ALA A 155 2.62 -8.90 -24.53
C ALA A 155 4.05 -9.34 -24.92
N ASP A 156 5.08 -8.85 -24.22
CA ASP A 156 6.50 -9.10 -24.48
C ASP A 156 7.09 -10.26 -23.66
N THR A 157 6.31 -10.85 -22.76
CA THR A 157 6.78 -11.94 -21.88
C THR A 157 5.93 -13.18 -22.03
N LYS A 158 6.53 -14.35 -21.80
CA LYS A 158 5.83 -15.64 -21.86
C LYS A 158 5.44 -16.16 -20.48
N VAL A 159 6.27 -15.84 -19.49
CA VAL A 159 6.12 -16.22 -18.08
C VAL A 159 6.45 -15.00 -17.24
N LEU A 160 5.70 -14.80 -16.17
CA LEU A 160 5.96 -13.76 -15.18
C LEU A 160 7.25 -14.09 -14.42
N ALA A 161 8.14 -13.10 -14.26
CA ALA A 161 9.30 -13.23 -13.35
C ALA A 161 8.87 -13.51 -11.91
N SER A 162 7.67 -13.07 -11.55
CA SER A 162 7.05 -13.19 -10.23
C SER A 162 6.25 -14.48 -10.01
N ALA A 163 6.12 -15.37 -11.00
CA ALA A 163 5.25 -16.55 -10.91
C ALA A 163 5.69 -17.58 -9.85
N GLU A 164 6.99 -17.85 -9.76
CA GLU A 164 7.56 -18.90 -8.89
C GLU A 164 8.80 -18.34 -8.17
N VAL A 165 8.56 -17.40 -7.25
CA VAL A 165 9.61 -16.77 -6.44
C VAL A 165 9.69 -17.47 -5.09
N ASP A 166 10.91 -17.78 -4.63
CA ASP A 166 11.11 -18.36 -3.29
C ASP A 166 10.53 -17.43 -2.21
N PRO A 167 9.86 -17.96 -1.15
CA PRO A 167 9.29 -17.13 -0.09
C PRO A 167 10.28 -16.12 0.52
N GLU A 168 11.57 -16.46 0.58
CA GLU A 168 12.60 -15.54 1.02
C GLU A 168 12.80 -14.40 0.02
N ASP A 169 12.90 -14.69 -1.27
CA ASP A 169 13.05 -13.67 -2.31
C ASP A 169 11.80 -12.78 -2.41
N VAL A 170 10.59 -13.33 -2.16
CA VAL A 170 9.37 -12.50 -2.01
C VAL A 170 9.55 -11.51 -0.87
N TYR A 171 10.02 -11.95 0.30
CA TYR A 171 10.29 -11.07 1.43
C TYR A 171 11.28 -9.97 1.07
N GLN A 172 12.42 -10.33 0.48
CA GLN A 172 13.48 -9.40 0.10
C GLN A 172 12.97 -8.37 -0.92
N ALA A 173 12.29 -8.82 -1.99
CA ALA A 173 11.70 -7.95 -3.01
C ALA A 173 10.67 -6.97 -2.41
N ARG A 174 9.85 -7.41 -1.46
CA ARG A 174 8.84 -6.55 -0.80
C ARG A 174 9.48 -5.53 0.14
N CYS A 175 10.58 -5.89 0.80
CA CYS A 175 11.37 -4.91 1.56
C CYS A 175 11.96 -3.83 0.64
N VAL A 176 12.50 -4.21 -0.52
CA VAL A 176 13.03 -3.26 -1.52
C VAL A 176 11.91 -2.36 -2.04
N TRP A 177 10.75 -2.93 -2.39
CA TRP A 177 9.60 -2.13 -2.81
C TRP A 177 9.16 -1.15 -1.72
N GLY A 178 9.01 -1.62 -0.47
CA GLY A 178 8.61 -0.76 0.65
C GLY A 178 9.58 0.40 0.87
N TYR A 179 10.89 0.17 0.73
CA TYR A 179 11.89 1.23 0.79
C TYR A 179 11.75 2.23 -0.37
N LEU A 180 11.60 1.76 -1.61
CA LEU A 180 11.45 2.64 -2.78
C LEU A 180 10.16 3.48 -2.68
N HIS A 181 9.07 2.85 -2.26
CA HIS A 181 7.79 3.50 -2.06
C HIS A 181 7.91 4.64 -1.02
N ASP A 182 8.49 4.35 0.15
CA ASP A 182 8.74 5.36 1.18
C ASP A 182 9.71 6.44 0.70
N TYR A 183 10.78 6.08 -0.01
CA TYR A 183 11.69 7.05 -0.63
C TYR A 183 10.93 8.01 -1.56
N TYR A 184 10.09 7.50 -2.46
CA TYR A 184 9.41 8.34 -3.44
C TYR A 184 8.37 9.29 -2.85
N HIS A 185 7.81 8.99 -1.67
CA HIS A 185 7.00 9.95 -0.90
C HIS A 185 7.79 11.22 -0.52
N HIS A 186 9.11 11.13 -0.40
CA HIS A 186 9.98 12.24 -0.02
C HIS A 186 10.57 12.98 -1.22
N THR A 187 10.09 12.68 -2.43
CA THR A 187 10.58 13.26 -3.69
C THR A 187 9.49 14.00 -4.46
N GLY A 188 9.91 14.76 -5.48
CA GLY A 188 9.01 15.44 -6.40
C GLY A 188 8.62 16.84 -5.95
N PRO A 189 7.69 17.50 -6.67
CA PRO A 189 7.37 18.92 -6.45
C PRO A 189 6.66 19.21 -5.13
N ARG A 190 5.93 18.22 -4.58
CA ARG A 190 5.16 18.34 -3.34
C ARG A 190 5.27 17.05 -2.52
N PRO A 191 6.41 16.81 -1.85
CA PRO A 191 6.66 15.56 -1.14
C PRO A 191 5.71 15.41 0.06
N LEU A 192 5.24 14.18 0.32
CA LEU A 192 4.24 13.89 1.34
C LEU A 192 4.72 14.28 2.75
N ASP A 193 5.99 14.06 3.07
CA ASP A 193 6.55 14.32 4.40
C ASP A 193 6.45 15.79 4.83
N GLN A 194 6.48 16.71 3.86
CA GLN A 194 6.36 18.16 4.08
C GLN A 194 4.91 18.65 3.98
N HIS A 195 4.00 17.82 3.50
CA HIS A 195 2.61 18.18 3.19
C HIS A 195 1.58 17.17 3.72
N LEU A 196 1.89 16.50 4.83
CA LEU A 196 1.11 15.37 5.38
C LEU A 196 -0.39 15.67 5.48
N ALA A 197 -0.79 16.80 6.07
CA ALA A 197 -2.20 17.16 6.26
C ALA A 197 -2.99 17.30 4.94
N LEU A 198 -2.30 17.62 3.85
CA LEU A 198 -2.90 17.74 2.52
C LEU A 198 -2.85 16.41 1.78
N LYS A 199 -1.70 15.72 1.81
CA LYS A 199 -1.42 14.50 1.03
C LYS A 199 -2.00 13.23 1.65
N THR A 200 -2.49 13.27 2.89
CA THR A 200 -3.24 12.15 3.51
C THR A 200 -4.76 12.21 3.29
N LYS A 201 -5.26 13.25 2.61
CA LYS A 201 -6.68 13.32 2.23
C LYS A 201 -6.96 12.40 1.04
N TRP A 202 -8.16 11.82 0.98
CA TRP A 202 -8.54 10.79 0.00
C TRP A 202 -8.08 11.01 -1.45
N ARG A 203 -8.30 12.19 -2.05
CA ARG A 203 -8.01 12.43 -3.49
C ARG A 203 -6.53 12.70 -3.73
N THR A 204 -5.97 13.65 -2.98
CA THR A 204 -4.56 14.06 -3.05
C THR A 204 -3.62 12.95 -2.60
N GLY A 205 -4.07 12.09 -1.70
CA GLY A 205 -3.34 10.91 -1.31
C GLY A 205 -3.47 9.76 -2.30
N LEU A 206 -4.66 9.52 -2.90
CA LEU A 206 -4.81 8.49 -3.93
C LEU A 206 -3.86 8.75 -5.10
N SER A 207 -3.77 10.01 -5.53
CA SER A 207 -2.79 10.43 -6.55
C SER A 207 -1.34 10.29 -6.08
N GLU A 208 -1.05 10.51 -4.79
CA GLU A 208 0.28 10.28 -4.23
C GLU A 208 0.70 8.81 -4.28
N GLU A 209 -0.13 7.91 -3.74
CA GLU A 209 0.12 6.46 -3.73
C GLU A 209 0.30 5.91 -5.14
N LEU A 210 -0.53 6.37 -6.08
CA LEU A 210 -0.40 6.01 -7.49
C LEU A 210 0.94 6.49 -8.07
N LYS A 211 1.32 7.75 -7.82
CA LYS A 211 2.58 8.32 -8.30
C LYS A 211 3.80 7.57 -7.76
N VAL A 212 3.86 7.32 -6.46
CA VAL A 212 5.06 6.71 -5.83
C VAL A 212 5.26 5.26 -6.26
N ASP A 213 4.18 4.51 -6.46
CA ASP A 213 4.28 3.14 -6.99
C ASP A 213 4.70 3.14 -8.45
N LEU A 214 4.18 4.05 -9.27
CA LEU A 214 4.62 4.15 -10.66
C LEU A 214 6.09 4.57 -10.76
N LYS A 215 6.56 5.51 -9.92
CA LYS A 215 8.00 5.84 -9.83
C LYS A 215 8.83 4.63 -9.43
N SER A 216 8.36 3.84 -8.47
CA SER A 216 9.00 2.58 -8.07
C SER A 216 9.06 1.57 -9.21
N ALA A 217 7.97 1.38 -9.96
CA ALA A 217 7.91 0.49 -11.12
C ALA A 217 8.82 0.96 -12.25
N ILE A 218 8.84 2.26 -12.55
CA ILE A 218 9.74 2.86 -13.55
C ILE A 218 11.20 2.59 -13.18
N ALA A 219 11.60 2.86 -11.93
CA ALA A 219 12.95 2.59 -11.45
C ALA A 219 13.31 1.10 -11.53
N CYS A 220 12.39 0.22 -11.15
CA CYS A 220 12.59 -1.23 -11.23
C CYS A 220 12.77 -1.76 -12.65
N TYR A 221 12.22 -1.07 -13.65
CA TYR A 221 12.34 -1.45 -15.06
C TYR A 221 13.56 -0.80 -15.75
N GLU A 222 13.78 0.50 -15.53
CA GLU A 222 14.82 1.26 -16.24
C GLU A 222 16.20 1.17 -15.58
N GLU A 223 16.25 0.80 -14.30
CA GLU A 223 17.46 0.76 -13.52
C GLU A 223 17.76 -0.64 -12.96
N SER A 224 19.01 -0.89 -12.56
CA SER A 224 19.39 -2.15 -11.91
C SER A 224 18.97 -2.20 -10.44
N VAL A 225 17.67 -2.15 -10.15
CA VAL A 225 17.13 -2.33 -8.80
C VAL A 225 17.15 -3.83 -8.43
N PRO A 226 17.63 -4.22 -7.23
CA PRO A 226 17.52 -5.60 -6.76
C PRO A 226 16.06 -6.09 -6.82
N TYR A 227 15.83 -7.26 -7.43
CA TYR A 227 14.49 -7.81 -7.68
C TYR A 227 13.58 -6.96 -8.58
N GLY A 228 14.12 -6.04 -9.38
CA GLY A 228 13.35 -5.06 -10.18
C GLY A 228 12.23 -5.67 -11.03
N ASP A 229 12.52 -6.71 -11.81
CA ASP A 229 11.50 -7.38 -12.64
C ASP A 229 10.32 -7.95 -11.84
N VAL A 230 10.62 -8.53 -10.67
CA VAL A 230 9.64 -9.11 -9.76
C VAL A 230 8.81 -7.99 -9.11
N ILE A 231 9.46 -6.93 -8.65
CA ILE A 231 8.81 -5.78 -8.01
C ILE A 231 7.90 -5.04 -9.01
N PHE A 232 8.35 -4.85 -10.25
CA PHE A 232 7.53 -4.27 -11.31
C PHE A 232 6.22 -5.06 -11.49
N GLU A 233 6.32 -6.39 -11.60
CA GLU A 233 5.15 -7.25 -11.74
C GLU A 233 4.27 -7.25 -10.49
N TYR A 234 4.85 -7.18 -9.29
CA TYR A 234 4.10 -7.01 -8.04
C TYR A 234 3.25 -5.73 -8.06
N ILE A 235 3.85 -4.59 -8.37
CA ILE A 235 3.18 -3.29 -8.41
C ILE A 235 2.03 -3.33 -9.41
N ILE A 236 2.33 -3.69 -10.67
CA ILE A 236 1.34 -3.63 -11.74
C ILE A 236 0.21 -4.64 -11.52
N LEU A 237 0.52 -5.89 -11.17
CA LEU A 237 -0.51 -6.93 -11.03
C LEU A 237 -1.37 -6.74 -9.78
N GLU A 238 -0.81 -6.31 -8.65
CA GLU A 238 -1.64 -6.06 -7.46
C GLU A 238 -2.52 -4.83 -7.62
N ARG A 239 -1.98 -3.72 -8.18
CA ARG A 239 -2.77 -2.52 -8.47
C ARG A 239 -3.88 -2.81 -9.48
N LEU A 240 -3.62 -3.60 -10.53
CA LEU A 240 -4.65 -3.87 -11.53
C LEU A 240 -5.66 -4.94 -11.11
N PHE A 241 -5.27 -5.94 -10.33
CA PHE A 241 -6.11 -7.12 -10.11
C PHE A 241 -6.48 -7.37 -8.65
N ARG A 242 -5.51 -7.41 -7.73
CA ARG A 242 -5.80 -7.74 -6.32
C ARG A 242 -6.56 -6.63 -5.62
N TYR A 243 -6.03 -5.40 -5.63
CA TYR A 243 -6.63 -4.31 -4.88
C TYR A 243 -8.06 -3.98 -5.34
N PRO A 244 -8.36 -3.93 -6.66
CA PRO A 244 -9.74 -3.78 -7.13
C PRO A 244 -10.70 -4.88 -6.65
N ALA A 245 -10.19 -6.08 -6.37
CA ALA A 245 -10.96 -7.23 -5.87
C ALA A 245 -11.12 -7.27 -4.33
N GLU A 246 -10.56 -6.30 -3.59
CA GLU A 246 -10.74 -6.22 -2.14
C GLU A 246 -12.22 -5.95 -1.76
N PRO A 247 -12.66 -6.35 -0.56
CA PRO A 247 -13.98 -6.01 -0.06
C PRO A 247 -14.22 -4.49 0.01
N LEU A 248 -15.41 -4.04 -0.42
CA LEU A 248 -15.81 -2.63 -0.47
C LEU A 248 -14.80 -1.75 -1.22
N PRO A 249 -14.50 -2.07 -2.49
CA PRO A 249 -13.41 -1.46 -3.24
C PRO A 249 -13.66 0.01 -3.55
N LEU A 250 -14.84 0.59 -3.25
CA LEU A 250 -15.12 2.03 -3.35
C LEU A 250 -14.75 2.85 -2.10
N ARG A 251 -14.37 2.17 -1.02
CA ARG A 251 -13.99 2.77 0.28
C ARG A 251 -12.56 2.45 0.67
N ASN A 252 -11.84 1.74 -0.19
CA ASN A 252 -10.48 1.30 0.02
C ASN A 252 -9.53 2.21 -0.76
N PHE A 253 -8.47 2.66 -0.13
CA PHE A 253 -7.54 3.60 -0.77
C PHE A 253 -6.79 2.96 -1.95
N ASP A 254 -6.29 1.75 -1.74
CA ASP A 254 -5.51 1.03 -2.71
C ASP A 254 -6.35 0.58 -3.91
N SER A 255 -7.59 0.15 -3.69
CA SER A 255 -8.51 -0.18 -4.80
C SER A 255 -8.70 1.01 -5.74
N GLY A 256 -8.78 2.22 -5.20
CA GLY A 256 -8.97 3.46 -5.96
C GLY A 256 -7.79 3.78 -6.85
N THR A 257 -6.56 3.61 -6.33
CA THR A 257 -5.35 3.73 -7.16
C THR A 257 -5.33 2.69 -8.29
N GLY A 258 -5.82 1.47 -8.00
CA GLY A 258 -5.88 0.37 -8.96
C GLY A 258 -6.85 0.64 -10.11
N PHE A 259 -8.05 1.13 -9.78
CA PHE A 259 -9.01 1.60 -10.78
C PHE A 259 -8.48 2.78 -11.59
N ALA A 260 -7.80 3.73 -10.94
CA ALA A 260 -7.23 4.87 -11.63
C ALA A 260 -6.14 4.45 -12.62
N LEU A 261 -5.22 3.57 -12.21
CA LEU A 261 -4.19 3.00 -13.09
C LEU A 261 -4.81 2.21 -14.25
N GLY A 262 -5.76 1.32 -13.96
CA GLY A 262 -6.38 0.49 -14.99
C GLY A 262 -7.20 1.31 -15.97
N THR A 263 -7.89 2.37 -15.53
CA THR A 263 -8.56 3.31 -16.45
C THR A 263 -7.53 4.01 -17.34
N TRP A 264 -6.44 4.54 -16.76
CA TRP A 264 -5.39 5.20 -17.53
C TRP A 264 -4.81 4.27 -18.60
N LEU A 265 -4.42 3.04 -18.23
CA LEU A 265 -3.88 2.06 -19.19
C LEU A 265 -4.90 1.64 -20.24
N ALA A 266 -6.18 1.49 -19.87
CA ALA A 266 -7.24 1.15 -20.82
C ALA A 266 -7.49 2.28 -21.84
N GLU A 267 -7.49 3.55 -21.40
CA GLU A 267 -7.60 4.71 -22.30
C GLU A 267 -6.48 4.76 -23.34
N HIS A 268 -5.29 4.23 -23.00
CA HIS A 268 -4.13 4.15 -23.89
C HIS A 268 -4.05 2.83 -24.68
N GLY A 269 -5.05 1.95 -24.57
CA GLY A 269 -5.06 0.64 -25.24
C GLY A 269 -4.05 -0.37 -24.67
N LEU A 270 -3.54 -0.13 -23.46
CA LEU A 270 -2.50 -0.95 -22.81
C LEU A 270 -3.07 -1.98 -21.83
N PHE A 271 -4.34 -1.85 -21.45
CA PHE A 271 -5.08 -2.84 -20.67
C PHE A 271 -6.41 -3.14 -21.37
N THR A 272 -6.52 -4.31 -21.98
CA THR A 272 -7.61 -4.65 -22.90
C THR A 272 -8.20 -6.02 -22.61
N ILE A 273 -9.35 -6.30 -23.25
CA ILE A 273 -9.98 -7.61 -23.29
C ILE A 273 -9.86 -8.13 -24.72
N GLY A 274 -9.25 -9.30 -24.90
CA GLY A 274 -9.19 -9.99 -26.19
C GLY A 274 -10.53 -10.63 -26.58
N ASP A 275 -10.64 -11.10 -27.82
CA ASP A 275 -11.84 -11.77 -28.34
C ASP A 275 -12.20 -13.05 -27.56
N ASP A 276 -11.23 -13.65 -26.87
CA ASP A 276 -11.39 -14.79 -25.97
C ASP A 276 -11.90 -14.39 -24.57
N GLY A 277 -12.21 -13.11 -24.35
CA GLY A 277 -12.63 -12.55 -23.07
C GLY A 277 -11.50 -12.39 -22.06
N ARG A 278 -10.24 -12.70 -22.41
CA ARG A 278 -9.10 -12.64 -21.50
C ARG A 278 -8.50 -11.24 -21.48
N ARG A 279 -7.95 -10.89 -20.32
CA ARG A 279 -7.25 -9.62 -20.14
C ARG A 279 -5.85 -9.71 -20.73
N ARG A 280 -5.42 -8.63 -21.37
CA ARG A 280 -4.10 -8.48 -21.98
C ARG A 280 -3.51 -7.16 -21.52
N LEU A 281 -2.23 -7.20 -21.17
CA LEU A 281 -1.41 -6.03 -20.90
C LEU A 281 -0.46 -5.84 -22.07
N ALA A 282 -0.17 -4.59 -22.42
CA ALA A 282 0.89 -4.26 -23.36
C ALA A 282 2.27 -4.71 -22.84
N SER A 283 3.32 -4.47 -23.62
CA SER A 283 4.68 -4.77 -23.17
C SER A 283 5.02 -3.99 -21.89
N LYS A 284 5.96 -4.51 -21.08
CA LYS A 284 6.44 -3.77 -19.90
C LYS A 284 6.95 -2.38 -20.29
N ALA A 285 7.64 -2.27 -21.43
CA ALA A 285 8.14 -1.01 -21.98
C ALA A 285 7.03 0.02 -22.25
N GLU A 286 5.94 -0.40 -22.89
CA GLU A 286 4.81 0.49 -23.20
C GLU A 286 4.09 0.95 -21.93
N ILE A 287 3.93 0.05 -20.95
CA ILE A 287 3.35 0.39 -19.65
C ILE A 287 4.24 1.41 -18.93
N VAL A 288 5.56 1.24 -18.94
CA VAL A 288 6.50 2.19 -18.34
C VAL A 288 6.43 3.55 -19.02
N ALA A 289 6.37 3.60 -20.35
CA ALA A 289 6.23 4.86 -21.08
C ALA A 289 4.93 5.60 -20.67
N SER A 290 3.81 4.87 -20.57
CA SER A 290 2.52 5.42 -20.13
C SER A 290 2.53 5.82 -18.64
N ALA A 291 3.21 5.06 -17.78
CA ALA A 291 3.39 5.38 -16.38
C ALA A 291 4.18 6.68 -16.18
N LYS A 292 5.24 6.91 -16.97
CA LYS A 292 6.02 8.16 -16.95
C LYS A 292 5.16 9.36 -17.32
N GLU A 293 4.26 9.21 -18.29
CA GLU A 293 3.32 10.28 -18.65
C GLU A 293 2.38 10.60 -17.49
N LEU A 294 1.78 9.58 -16.86
CA LEU A 294 0.89 9.77 -15.71
C LEU A 294 1.60 10.41 -14.52
N VAL A 295 2.81 9.95 -14.18
CA VAL A 295 3.64 10.55 -13.12
C VAL A 295 3.90 12.03 -13.42
N ARG A 296 4.32 12.36 -14.65
CA ARG A 296 4.55 13.75 -15.06
C ARG A 296 3.28 14.60 -14.90
N THR A 297 2.13 14.09 -15.34
CA THR A 297 0.85 14.81 -15.19
C THR A 297 0.50 15.05 -13.72
N ILE A 298 0.71 14.08 -12.83
CA ILE A 298 0.48 14.26 -11.39
C ILE A 298 1.47 15.30 -10.82
N GLU A 299 2.76 15.21 -11.16
CA GLU A 299 3.79 16.14 -10.71
C GLU A 299 3.55 17.58 -11.21
N GLU A 300 2.97 17.76 -12.41
CA GLU A 300 2.53 19.07 -12.92
C GLU A 300 1.44 19.71 -12.05
N PHE A 301 0.49 18.92 -11.55
CA PHE A 301 -0.49 19.42 -10.57
C PHE A 301 0.19 19.72 -9.23
N GLU A 302 1.09 18.86 -8.76
CA GLU A 302 1.81 19.05 -7.50
C GLU A 302 2.65 20.32 -7.47
N ALA A 303 3.16 20.77 -8.63
CA ALA A 303 3.91 22.01 -8.78
C ALA A 303 3.06 23.28 -8.57
N ILE A 304 1.73 23.18 -8.55
CA ILE A 304 0.85 24.30 -8.21
C ILE A 304 1.05 24.61 -6.73
N THR A 305 1.54 25.81 -6.41
CA THR A 305 1.87 26.19 -5.02
C THR A 305 0.65 26.41 -4.13
N ASP A 306 -0.46 26.88 -4.72
CA ASP A 306 -1.71 27.12 -3.98
C ASP A 306 -2.44 25.80 -3.69
N ASP A 307 -2.63 25.50 -2.41
CA ASP A 307 -3.18 24.22 -1.93
C ASP A 307 -4.63 23.99 -2.37
N GLU A 308 -5.43 25.05 -2.50
CA GLU A 308 -6.82 24.95 -2.94
C GLU A 308 -6.88 24.64 -4.43
N THR A 309 -6.14 25.39 -5.24
CA THR A 309 -6.05 25.18 -6.68
C THR A 309 -5.48 23.79 -7.00
N TYR A 310 -4.43 23.36 -6.32
CA TYR A 310 -3.88 22.00 -6.47
C TYR A 310 -4.96 20.94 -6.21
N ARG A 311 -5.64 21.04 -5.06
CA ARG A 311 -6.69 20.10 -4.65
C ARG A 311 -7.84 20.06 -5.64
N GLU A 312 -8.28 21.20 -6.14
CA GLU A 312 -9.33 21.28 -7.16
C GLU A 312 -8.88 20.59 -8.45
N LYS A 313 -7.70 20.93 -8.97
CA LYS A 313 -7.20 20.40 -10.25
C LYS A 313 -6.93 18.90 -10.21
N ILE A 314 -6.28 18.39 -9.16
CA ILE A 314 -6.03 16.95 -9.05
C ILE A 314 -7.34 16.16 -8.85
N THR A 315 -8.31 16.72 -8.12
CA THR A 315 -9.63 16.10 -7.95
C THR A 315 -10.39 16.06 -9.26
N GLY A 316 -10.38 17.17 -10.02
CA GLY A 316 -10.96 17.24 -11.36
C GLY A 316 -10.33 16.22 -12.30
N PHE A 317 -8.99 16.15 -12.35
CA PHE A 317 -8.29 15.13 -13.13
C PHE A 317 -8.72 13.71 -12.76
N LEU A 318 -8.77 13.38 -11.46
CA LEU A 318 -9.19 12.06 -11.01
C LEU A 318 -10.61 11.71 -11.48
N TYR A 319 -11.61 12.60 -11.31
CA TYR A 319 -13.01 12.28 -11.63
C TYR A 319 -13.39 12.48 -13.09
N GLU A 320 -12.73 13.38 -13.81
CA GLU A 320 -13.01 13.62 -15.22
C GLU A 320 -12.36 12.55 -16.11
N ARG A 321 -11.22 11.99 -15.69
CA ARG A 321 -10.43 11.05 -16.49
C ARG A 321 -10.40 9.62 -15.94
N LEU A 322 -10.24 9.42 -14.63
CA LEU A 322 -9.83 8.11 -14.12
C LEU A 322 -10.93 7.35 -13.37
N LEU A 323 -11.69 8.06 -12.54
CA LEU A 323 -12.69 7.52 -11.63
C LEU A 323 -14.04 8.22 -11.84
N LEU A 324 -15.14 7.59 -11.46
CA LEU A 324 -16.45 8.24 -11.39
C LEU A 324 -16.60 8.97 -10.05
N GLU A 325 -17.41 10.03 -10.03
CA GLU A 325 -17.82 10.64 -8.77
C GLU A 325 -18.67 9.65 -7.94
N PRO A 326 -18.56 9.68 -6.59
CA PRO A 326 -19.35 8.80 -5.75
C PRO A 326 -20.82 9.20 -5.76
N GLU A 327 -21.72 8.22 -5.97
CA GLU A 327 -23.18 8.46 -5.94
C GLU A 327 -23.74 8.64 -4.53
N ASN A 328 -23.02 8.16 -3.50
CA ASN A 328 -23.43 8.24 -2.11
C ASN A 328 -22.30 8.79 -1.22
N LYS A 329 -22.66 9.29 -0.03
CA LYS A 329 -21.72 9.92 0.91
C LYS A 329 -20.75 8.94 1.59
N THR A 330 -21.04 7.65 1.54
CA THR A 330 -20.22 6.63 2.23
C THR A 330 -19.04 6.17 1.39
N ASP A 331 -19.14 6.29 0.07
CA ASP A 331 -18.09 5.91 -0.87
C ASP A 331 -17.15 7.08 -1.17
N ARG A 332 -15.93 6.77 -1.61
CA ARG A 332 -14.88 7.77 -1.87
C ARG A 332 -14.79 8.12 -3.36
N TYR A 333 -15.26 7.23 -4.22
CA TYR A 333 -15.40 7.35 -5.67
C TYR A 333 -16.46 6.34 -6.14
N GLY A 334 -16.99 6.52 -7.36
CA GLY A 334 -18.04 5.69 -7.96
C GLY A 334 -17.54 4.52 -8.82
N GLY A 335 -16.25 4.21 -8.76
CA GLY A 335 -15.59 3.17 -9.56
C GLY A 335 -14.71 3.73 -10.68
N PRO A 336 -14.13 2.87 -11.54
CA PRO A 336 -13.34 3.29 -12.71
C PRO A 336 -14.23 3.90 -13.80
N ARG A 337 -13.69 4.84 -14.59
CA ARG A 337 -14.38 5.27 -15.82
C ARG A 337 -14.24 4.24 -16.95
N ALA A 338 -13.17 3.46 -16.95
CA ALA A 338 -13.05 2.32 -17.87
C ALA A 338 -14.08 1.24 -17.54
N SER A 339 -14.38 0.39 -18.53
CA SER A 339 -15.38 -0.66 -18.36
C SER A 339 -15.01 -1.60 -17.21
N LEU A 340 -15.93 -1.79 -16.25
CA LEU A 340 -15.79 -2.77 -15.16
C LEU A 340 -15.56 -4.20 -15.69
N SER A 341 -15.92 -4.47 -16.94
CA SER A 341 -15.61 -5.74 -17.60
C SER A 341 -14.12 -6.05 -17.65
N LEU A 342 -13.20 -5.09 -17.46
CA LEU A 342 -11.77 -5.33 -17.36
C LEU A 342 -11.37 -6.07 -16.07
N TRP A 343 -12.12 -5.89 -14.98
CA TRP A 343 -11.83 -6.54 -13.69
C TRP A 343 -12.71 -7.77 -13.42
N GLY A 344 -13.75 -7.97 -14.22
CA GLY A 344 -14.60 -9.17 -14.15
C GLY A 344 -15.56 -9.14 -12.95
N SER A 345 -16.11 -10.31 -12.60
CA SER A 345 -17.10 -10.43 -11.51
C SER A 345 -16.50 -10.31 -10.10
N GLU A 346 -15.19 -10.14 -9.99
CA GLU A 346 -14.46 -10.02 -8.73
C GLU A 346 -14.66 -8.67 -8.06
N VAL A 347 -15.05 -7.67 -8.86
CA VAL A 347 -15.24 -6.31 -8.39
C VAL A 347 -16.71 -6.09 -8.09
N HIS A 348 -16.99 -5.77 -6.82
CA HIS A 348 -18.30 -5.37 -6.34
C HIS A 348 -18.32 -3.85 -6.15
N VAL A 349 -18.46 -3.12 -7.26
CA VAL A 349 -18.60 -1.65 -7.32
C VAL A 349 -20.06 -1.26 -7.17
#